data_AF-A0A355V0L3-F1
#
_entry.id   AF-A0A355V0L3-F1
#
_cell.length_a   1.000
_cell.length_b   1.000
_cell.length_c   1.000
_cell.angle_alpha   90.00
_cell.angle_beta   90.00
_cell.angle_gamma   90.00
#
_symmetry.space_group_name_H-M   'P 1'
#
loop_
_entity.id
_entity.type
_entity.pdbx_description
1 polymer ?
#
loop_
_entity_poly.entity_id
_entity_poly.type
_entity_poly.pdbx_seq_one_letter_code
_entity_poly.pdbx_strand_id
1 'polypeptide(L)'
;MYCTECGEKLTLMFKQDEGLVPYCKACGEYRFPRFATAVSMVVTNRNKDKIMLAKHNGNDDYILFAGYVKKGETAEKAVTREFKEETRLDTVKFKYMGSRYHEPKNVLMLNFLIMAENGEACPDPNELAEVKWFEPSEALEAIRKDSTAEAFLKNALNEIKKL
;
A
#
# COMPACT_ATOMS: atom_id res chain seq x y z
N MET A 1 -1.22 -14.43 -22.64
CA MET A 1 -1.22 -12.97 -22.45
C MET A 1 -1.58 -12.32 -23.78
N TYR A 2 -2.41 -11.28 -23.77
CA TYR A 2 -2.86 -10.57 -24.98
C TYR A 2 -2.40 -9.12 -24.91
N CYS A 3 -2.22 -8.46 -26.06
CA CYS A 3 -1.83 -7.07 -26.14
C CYS A 3 -2.95 -6.17 -25.65
N THR A 4 -2.67 -5.29 -24.68
CA THR A 4 -3.65 -4.33 -24.15
C THR A 4 -4.05 -3.25 -25.15
N GLU A 5 -3.28 -3.05 -26.21
CA GLU A 5 -3.55 -2.02 -27.23
C GLU A 5 -4.39 -2.54 -28.39
N CYS A 6 -4.13 -3.78 -28.86
CA CYS A 6 -4.77 -4.32 -30.07
C CYS A 6 -5.45 -5.70 -29.88
N GLY A 7 -5.36 -6.31 -28.71
CA GLY A 7 -5.97 -7.61 -28.42
C GLY A 7 -5.23 -8.85 -28.98
N GLU A 8 -4.17 -8.68 -29.78
CA GLU A 8 -3.43 -9.80 -30.37
C GLU A 8 -2.74 -10.68 -29.31
N LYS A 9 -2.63 -11.99 -29.56
CA LYS A 9 -1.95 -12.90 -28.63
C LYS A 9 -0.46 -12.58 -28.63
N LEU A 10 0.11 -12.38 -27.43
CA LEU A 10 1.54 -12.10 -27.29
C LEU A 10 2.36 -13.39 -27.49
N THR A 11 3.51 -13.24 -28.14
CA THR A 11 4.56 -14.27 -28.24
C THR A 11 5.79 -13.83 -27.48
N LEU A 12 6.60 -14.76 -26.96
CA LEU A 12 7.91 -14.39 -26.41
C LEU A 12 8.89 -14.11 -27.55
N MET A 13 9.61 -13.01 -27.45
CA MET A 13 10.69 -12.63 -28.37
C MET A 13 11.91 -12.22 -27.57
N PHE A 14 13.10 -12.56 -28.05
CA PHE A 14 14.34 -12.14 -27.41
C PHE A 14 14.52 -10.63 -27.57
N LYS A 15 14.85 -9.96 -26.47
CA LYS A 15 15.29 -8.57 -26.41
C LYS A 15 16.67 -8.56 -25.77
N GLN A 16 17.62 -7.86 -26.39
CA GLN A 16 18.97 -7.71 -25.84
C GLN A 16 18.90 -7.13 -24.41
N ASP A 17 19.72 -7.66 -23.51
CA ASP A 17 19.81 -7.32 -22.07
C ASP A 17 18.59 -7.68 -21.19
N GLU A 18 17.48 -8.14 -21.78
CA GLU A 18 16.20 -8.40 -21.08
C GLU A 18 15.71 -9.85 -21.23
N GLY A 19 16.31 -10.62 -22.16
CA GLY A 19 15.96 -12.01 -22.39
C GLY A 19 14.64 -12.17 -23.15
N LEU A 20 13.83 -13.18 -22.78
CA LEU A 20 12.54 -13.45 -23.42
C LEU A 20 11.45 -12.53 -22.86
N VAL A 21 10.97 -11.60 -23.68
CA VAL A 21 9.95 -10.61 -23.31
C VAL A 21 8.68 -10.85 -24.14
N PRO A 22 7.47 -10.66 -23.57
CA PRO A 22 6.25 -10.67 -24.37
C PRO A 22 6.30 -9.61 -25.47
N TYR A 23 5.96 -9.99 -26.69
CA TYR A 23 6.03 -9.17 -27.90
C TYR A 23 4.73 -9.28 -28.69
N CYS A 24 4.22 -8.14 -29.12
CA CYS A 24 3.05 -8.05 -29.96
C CYS A 24 3.47 -7.91 -31.42
N LYS A 25 3.23 -8.96 -32.22
CA LYS A 25 3.57 -8.96 -33.65
C LYS A 25 2.77 -7.93 -34.46
N ALA A 26 1.51 -7.69 -34.08
CA ALA A 26 0.64 -6.74 -34.77
C ALA A 26 1.07 -5.27 -34.54
N CYS A 27 1.48 -4.93 -33.31
CA CYS A 27 1.95 -3.57 -33.00
C CYS A 27 3.45 -3.37 -33.29
N GLY A 28 4.24 -4.43 -33.42
CA GLY A 28 5.69 -4.34 -33.55
C GLY A 28 6.42 -3.97 -32.26
N GLU A 29 5.82 -4.25 -31.09
CA GLU A 29 6.28 -3.69 -29.81
C GLU A 29 6.39 -4.73 -28.69
N TYR A 30 7.38 -4.55 -27.81
CA TYR A 30 7.52 -5.32 -26.57
C TYR A 30 6.47 -4.88 -25.54
N ARG A 31 5.99 -5.83 -24.75
CA ARG A 31 4.97 -5.65 -23.71
C ARG A 31 5.53 -6.13 -22.38
N PHE A 32 5.86 -5.18 -21.51
CA PHE A 32 6.30 -5.46 -20.16
C PHE A 32 5.10 -5.71 -19.23
N PRO A 33 5.25 -6.54 -18.19
CA PRO A 33 4.23 -6.70 -17.16
C PRO A 33 3.81 -5.34 -16.60
N ARG A 34 2.50 -5.08 -16.60
CA ARG A 34 1.92 -3.92 -15.93
C ARG A 34 1.37 -4.38 -14.58
N PHE A 35 1.68 -3.63 -13.54
CA PHE A 35 1.09 -3.79 -12.21
C PHE A 35 0.51 -2.46 -11.76
N ALA A 36 -0.53 -2.51 -10.95
CA ALA A 36 -1.03 -1.30 -10.32
C ALA A 36 -0.05 -0.81 -9.24
N THR A 37 -0.13 0.46 -8.87
CA THR A 37 0.60 1.02 -7.74
C THR A 37 -0.40 1.40 -6.66
N ALA A 38 -0.09 1.02 -5.42
CA ALA A 38 -0.88 1.38 -4.26
C ALA A 38 0.04 1.92 -3.16
N VAL A 39 -0.50 2.76 -2.30
CA VAL A 39 0.15 3.20 -1.06
C VAL A 39 -0.28 2.31 0.09
N SER A 40 0.59 2.16 1.08
CA SER A 40 0.28 1.59 2.38
C SER A 40 0.83 2.52 3.45
N MET A 41 0.13 2.69 4.55
CA MET A 41 0.54 3.61 5.59
C MET A 41 0.54 2.96 6.98
N VAL A 42 1.67 3.09 7.66
CA VAL A 42 1.77 2.89 9.10
C VAL A 42 1.46 4.23 9.75
N VAL A 43 0.46 4.26 10.63
CA VAL A 43 -0.07 5.49 11.19
C VAL A 43 0.33 5.59 12.65
N THR A 44 0.94 6.70 13.04
CA THR A 44 1.29 6.97 14.43
C THR A 44 0.62 8.25 14.93
N ASN A 45 0.41 8.33 16.24
CA ASN A 45 -0.05 9.57 16.88
C ASN A 45 1.11 10.57 17.02
N ARG A 46 0.81 11.79 17.49
CA ARG A 46 1.82 12.85 17.64
C ARG A 46 2.94 12.49 18.64
N ASN A 47 2.63 11.71 19.66
CA ASN A 47 3.60 11.25 20.67
C ASN A 47 4.47 10.09 20.18
N LYS A 48 4.12 9.49 19.02
CA LYS A 48 4.78 8.33 18.43
C LYS A 48 4.78 7.06 19.31
N ASP A 49 3.85 6.98 20.26
CA ASP A 49 3.71 5.87 21.21
C ASP A 49 2.51 4.98 20.89
N LYS A 50 1.69 5.33 19.88
CA LYS A 50 0.57 4.50 19.42
C LYS A 50 0.62 4.29 17.92
N ILE A 51 0.11 3.14 17.48
CA ILE A 51 -0.08 2.77 16.07
C ILE A 51 -1.57 2.58 15.81
N MET A 52 -2.11 3.22 14.77
CA MET A 52 -3.49 3.00 14.36
C MET A 52 -3.54 1.86 13.34
N LEU A 53 -4.44 0.90 13.59
CA LEU A 53 -4.77 -0.18 12.66
C LEU A 53 -6.27 -0.17 12.40
N ALA A 54 -6.67 -0.83 11.31
CA ALA A 54 -8.06 -0.98 10.91
C ALA A 54 -8.42 -2.45 10.70
N LYS A 55 -9.71 -2.77 10.75
CA LYS A 55 -10.27 -4.08 10.41
C LYS A 55 -11.27 -3.89 9.27
N HIS A 56 -11.07 -4.60 8.16
CA HIS A 56 -12.04 -4.60 7.06
C HIS A 56 -13.31 -5.35 7.45
N ASN A 57 -14.43 -4.95 6.87
CA ASN A 57 -15.68 -5.70 6.95
C ASN A 57 -15.47 -7.17 6.54
N GLY A 58 -15.83 -8.10 7.43
CA GLY A 58 -15.71 -9.55 7.19
C GLY A 58 -14.30 -10.15 7.33
N ASN A 59 -13.34 -9.40 7.86
CA ASN A 59 -12.01 -9.91 8.19
C ASN A 59 -11.79 -9.96 9.71
N ASP A 60 -10.94 -10.88 10.17
CA ASP A 60 -10.55 -11.02 11.57
C ASP A 60 -9.23 -10.33 11.92
N ASP A 61 -8.33 -10.21 10.95
CA ASP A 61 -7.03 -9.58 11.15
C ASP A 61 -7.13 -8.05 11.10
N TYR A 62 -6.36 -7.38 11.95
CA TYR A 62 -6.07 -5.96 11.77
C TYR A 62 -5.06 -5.76 10.65
N ILE A 63 -5.20 -4.65 9.93
CA ILE A 63 -4.39 -4.31 8.78
C ILE A 63 -3.89 -2.86 8.86
N LEU A 64 -2.90 -2.58 8.00
CA LEU A 64 -2.54 -1.20 7.66
C LEU A 64 -3.53 -0.64 6.64
N PHE A 65 -3.75 0.66 6.70
CA PHE A 65 -4.49 1.41 5.69
C PHE A 65 -3.74 1.37 4.35
N ALA A 66 -4.47 1.27 3.24
CA ALA A 66 -3.89 1.16 1.91
C ALA A 66 -4.89 1.47 0.82
N GLY A 67 -4.41 2.05 -0.30
CA GLY A 67 -5.27 2.34 -1.43
C GLY A 67 -4.51 2.60 -2.72
N TYR A 68 -5.22 2.56 -3.84
CA TYR A 68 -4.61 2.67 -5.16
C TYR A 68 -4.25 4.12 -5.50
N VAL A 69 -3.10 4.30 -6.14
CA VAL A 69 -2.72 5.60 -6.71
C VAL A 69 -3.60 5.86 -7.95
N LYS A 70 -4.36 6.96 -7.94
CA LYS A 70 -5.22 7.34 -9.07
C LYS A 70 -4.38 7.97 -10.19
N LYS A 71 -4.86 7.88 -11.45
CA LYS A 71 -4.18 8.48 -12.60
C LYS A 71 -4.05 10.01 -12.40
N GLY A 72 -2.84 10.53 -12.55
CA GLY A 72 -2.56 11.97 -12.36
C GLY A 72 -2.31 12.38 -10.90
N GLU A 73 -2.34 11.44 -9.97
CA GLU A 73 -2.06 11.65 -8.55
C GLU A 73 -0.62 11.21 -8.21
N THR A 74 0.02 11.88 -7.24
CA THR A 74 1.30 11.41 -6.68
C THR A 74 1.05 10.43 -5.53
N ALA A 75 2.04 9.62 -5.16
CA ALA A 75 1.89 8.71 -4.01
C ALA A 75 1.62 9.47 -2.71
N GLU A 76 2.21 10.65 -2.53
CA GLU A 76 1.99 11.53 -1.37
C GLU A 76 0.56 12.06 -1.32
N LYS A 77 -0.03 12.40 -2.46
CA LYS A 77 -1.44 12.80 -2.51
C LYS A 77 -2.36 11.62 -2.22
N ALA A 78 -2.04 10.45 -2.77
CA ALA A 78 -2.79 9.23 -2.52
C ALA A 78 -2.79 8.86 -1.04
N VAL A 79 -1.65 8.90 -0.34
CA VAL A 79 -1.61 8.53 1.08
C VAL A 79 -2.46 9.46 1.95
N THR A 80 -2.43 10.78 1.70
CA THR A 80 -3.27 11.73 2.45
C THR A 80 -4.75 11.56 2.11
N ARG A 81 -5.09 11.31 0.84
CA ARG A 81 -6.47 11.10 0.40
C ARG A 81 -7.07 9.82 1.00
N GLU A 82 -6.40 8.69 0.80
CA GLU A 82 -6.87 7.38 1.29
C GLU A 82 -7.05 7.40 2.81
N PHE A 83 -6.06 7.93 3.56
CA PHE A 83 -6.18 8.04 5.01
C PHE A 83 -7.38 8.88 5.44
N LYS A 84 -7.64 9.99 4.75
CA LYS A 84 -8.78 10.87 5.05
C LYS A 84 -10.11 10.24 4.65
N GLU A 85 -10.18 9.52 3.54
CA GLU A 85 -11.37 8.78 3.10
C GLU A 85 -11.73 7.70 4.14
N GLU A 86 -10.75 6.94 4.62
CA GLU A 86 -10.96 5.81 5.54
C GLU A 86 -11.17 6.22 7.01
N THR A 87 -10.60 7.34 7.47
CA THR A 87 -10.61 7.71 8.91
C THR A 87 -11.21 9.08 9.23
N ARG A 88 -11.40 9.93 8.22
CA ARG A 88 -11.74 11.37 8.35
C ARG A 88 -10.71 12.21 9.11
N LEU A 89 -9.53 11.69 9.41
CA LEU A 89 -8.43 12.43 10.01
C LEU A 89 -7.48 12.99 8.95
N ASP A 90 -6.85 14.12 9.27
CA ASP A 90 -5.83 14.71 8.42
C ASP A 90 -4.43 14.17 8.75
N THR A 91 -3.56 14.15 7.73
CA THR A 91 -2.14 13.80 7.88
C THR A 91 -1.32 15.03 8.23
N VAL A 92 -0.65 15.02 9.39
CA VAL A 92 0.21 16.13 9.82
C VAL A 92 1.57 16.07 9.13
N LYS A 93 2.14 14.86 9.04
CA LYS A 93 3.43 14.58 8.40
C LYS A 93 3.40 13.19 7.79
N PHE A 94 4.17 13.00 6.73
CA PHE A 94 4.43 11.67 6.16
C PHE A 94 5.91 11.52 5.80
N LYS A 95 6.37 10.28 5.78
CA LYS A 95 7.71 9.88 5.35
C LYS A 95 7.62 8.60 4.51
N TYR A 96 8.22 8.60 3.32
CA TYR A 96 8.34 7.39 2.53
C TYR A 96 9.32 6.42 3.20
N MET A 97 8.92 5.15 3.29
CA MET A 97 9.65 4.09 4.01
C MET A 97 10.24 3.03 3.09
N GLY A 98 9.75 2.93 1.85
CA GLY A 98 10.20 1.95 0.87
C GLY A 98 9.04 1.30 0.12
N SER A 99 9.36 0.36 -0.76
CA SER A 99 8.38 -0.35 -1.59
C SER A 99 8.50 -1.86 -1.49
N ARG A 100 7.40 -2.57 -1.67
CA ARG A 100 7.40 -4.03 -1.87
C ARG A 100 6.42 -4.41 -2.97
N TYR A 101 6.84 -5.29 -3.87
CA TYR A 101 5.92 -5.92 -4.80
C TYR A 101 5.08 -6.95 -4.04
N HIS A 102 3.76 -6.76 -4.05
CA HIS A 102 2.79 -7.64 -3.42
C HIS A 102 2.22 -8.59 -4.47
N GLU A 103 2.93 -9.69 -4.68
CA GLU A 103 2.65 -10.70 -5.70
C GLU A 103 1.19 -11.21 -5.69
N PRO A 104 0.55 -11.51 -4.54
CA PRO A 104 -0.82 -12.04 -4.53
C PRO A 104 -1.86 -11.15 -5.21
N LYS A 105 -1.62 -9.84 -5.31
CA LYS A 105 -2.52 -8.90 -6.02
C LYS A 105 -1.91 -8.30 -7.29
N ASN A 106 -0.67 -8.63 -7.66
CA ASN A 106 0.05 -8.00 -8.76
C ASN A 106 0.09 -6.45 -8.62
N VAL A 107 0.51 -5.98 -7.43
CA VAL A 107 0.57 -4.54 -7.08
C VAL A 107 1.93 -4.18 -6.50
N LEU A 108 2.49 -3.05 -6.91
CA LEU A 108 3.62 -2.42 -6.21
C LEU A 108 3.09 -1.56 -5.06
N MET A 109 3.39 -1.95 -3.83
CA MET A 109 3.00 -1.22 -2.61
C MET A 109 4.11 -0.24 -2.23
N LEU A 110 3.76 1.04 -2.09
CA LEU A 110 4.61 2.12 -1.59
C LEU A 110 4.25 2.42 -0.14
N ASN A 111 5.17 2.14 0.80
CA ASN A 111 4.90 2.32 2.21
C ASN A 111 5.30 3.70 2.72
N PHE A 112 4.43 4.28 3.54
CA PHE A 112 4.64 5.54 4.24
C PHE A 112 4.46 5.34 5.74
N LEU A 113 5.25 6.06 6.53
CA LEU A 113 4.96 6.33 7.93
C LEU A 113 4.27 7.70 7.98
N ILE A 114 3.06 7.73 8.53
CA ILE A 114 2.28 8.96 8.66
C ILE A 114 2.00 9.29 10.12
N MET A 115 1.95 10.57 10.43
CA MET A 115 1.51 11.10 11.72
C MET A 115 0.10 11.66 11.56
N ALA A 116 -0.86 11.07 12.25
CA ALA A 116 -2.23 11.53 12.25
C ALA A 116 -2.40 12.80 13.10
N GLU A 117 -3.38 13.63 12.75
CA GLU A 117 -3.85 14.68 13.64
C GLU A 117 -4.55 14.10 14.88
N ASN A 118 -4.63 14.90 15.95
CA ASN A 118 -5.38 14.51 17.14
C ASN A 118 -6.88 14.52 16.82
N GLY A 119 -7.58 13.46 17.21
CA GLY A 119 -9.02 13.33 17.00
C GLY A 119 -9.45 11.87 17.11
N GLU A 120 -10.76 11.65 17.05
CA GLU A 120 -11.34 10.33 16.96
C GLU A 120 -11.50 9.94 15.49
N ALA A 121 -10.95 8.78 15.12
CA ALA A 121 -11.13 8.25 13.77
C ALA A 121 -12.59 7.84 13.57
N CYS A 122 -13.17 8.24 12.44
CA CYS A 122 -14.51 7.86 12.03
C CYS A 122 -14.39 6.94 10.80
N PRO A 123 -14.39 5.60 10.99
CA PRO A 123 -14.23 4.66 9.89
C PRO A 123 -15.31 4.82 8.83
N ASP A 124 -14.97 4.63 7.55
CA ASP A 124 -15.98 4.43 6.51
C ASP A 124 -16.70 3.09 6.74
N PRO A 125 -18.01 3.09 7.08
CA PRO A 125 -18.74 1.87 7.41
C PRO A 125 -18.88 0.90 6.22
N ASN A 126 -18.67 1.36 4.98
CA ASN A 126 -18.72 0.48 3.82
C ASN A 126 -17.47 -0.40 3.71
N GLU A 127 -16.34 0.05 4.24
CA GLU A 127 -15.04 -0.62 4.10
C GLU A 127 -14.52 -1.18 5.41
N LEU A 128 -14.61 -0.40 6.49
CA LEU A 128 -13.98 -0.67 7.78
C LEU A 128 -15.01 -0.98 8.85
N ALA A 129 -14.82 -2.12 9.51
CA ALA A 129 -15.59 -2.52 10.69
C ALA A 129 -15.10 -1.83 11.97
N GLU A 130 -13.79 -1.58 12.06
CA GLU A 130 -13.16 -1.02 13.25
C GLU A 130 -11.87 -0.27 12.88
N VAL A 131 -11.60 0.83 13.60
CA VAL A 131 -10.31 1.53 13.60
C VAL A 131 -9.91 1.76 15.05
N LYS A 132 -8.67 1.39 15.42
CA LYS A 132 -8.23 1.42 16.81
C LYS A 132 -6.75 1.77 16.94
N TRP A 133 -6.41 2.43 18.04
CA TRP A 133 -5.04 2.69 18.47
C TRP A 133 -4.51 1.53 19.33
N PHE A 134 -3.29 1.10 19.03
CA PHE A 134 -2.56 0.03 19.69
C PHE A 134 -1.22 0.53 20.24
N GLU A 135 -0.73 -0.05 21.33
CA GLU A 135 0.69 0.03 21.64
C GLU A 135 1.52 -0.63 20.51
N PRO A 136 2.77 -0.20 20.25
CA PRO A 136 3.60 -0.75 19.18
C PRO A 136 3.76 -2.28 19.23
N SER A 137 3.88 -2.86 20.42
CA SER A 137 3.96 -4.31 20.60
C SER A 137 2.63 -5.00 20.31
N GLU A 138 1.51 -4.40 20.74
CA GLU A 138 0.18 -4.94 20.49
C GLU A 138 -0.15 -4.90 18.99
N ALA A 139 0.25 -3.84 18.30
CA ALA A 139 0.07 -3.70 16.86
C ALA A 139 0.78 -4.82 16.07
N LEU A 140 1.98 -5.22 16.52
CA LEU A 140 2.71 -6.34 15.93
C LEU A 140 2.02 -7.69 16.15
N GLU A 141 1.32 -7.87 17.28
CA GLU A 141 0.55 -9.08 17.55
C GLU A 141 -0.80 -9.11 16.83
N ALA A 142 -1.43 -7.95 16.65
CA ALA A 142 -2.72 -7.81 15.99
C ALA A 142 -2.64 -7.99 14.47
N ILE A 143 -1.49 -7.71 13.84
CA ILE A 143 -1.32 -7.83 12.40
C ILE A 143 -0.96 -9.26 12.00
N ARG A 144 -1.46 -9.70 10.84
CA ARG A 144 -1.14 -11.02 10.29
C ARG A 144 0.38 -11.19 10.10
N LYS A 145 0.93 -12.26 10.67
CA LYS A 145 2.36 -12.62 10.57
C LYS A 145 2.75 -13.04 9.15
N ASP A 146 4.05 -12.86 8.84
CA ASP A 146 4.66 -13.17 7.54
C ASP A 146 3.99 -12.45 6.35
N SER A 147 3.43 -11.28 6.63
CA SER A 147 2.71 -10.47 5.64
C SER A 147 3.53 -9.25 5.18
N THR A 148 3.19 -8.70 4.01
CA THR A 148 3.73 -7.41 3.56
C THR A 148 3.48 -6.30 4.58
N ALA A 149 2.31 -6.34 5.24
CA ALA A 149 1.91 -5.35 6.23
C ALA A 149 2.76 -5.44 7.52
N GLU A 150 3.04 -6.66 8.01
CA GLU A 150 3.95 -6.87 9.15
C GLU A 150 5.36 -6.35 8.84
N ALA A 151 5.88 -6.63 7.63
CA ALA A 151 7.20 -6.15 7.22
C ALA A 151 7.27 -4.61 7.19
N PHE A 152 6.22 -3.95 6.72
CA PHE A 152 6.12 -2.49 6.75
C PHE A 152 6.03 -1.94 8.19
N LEU A 153 5.20 -2.55 9.04
CA LEU A 153 5.08 -2.15 10.44
C LEU A 153 6.42 -2.27 11.19
N LYS A 154 7.13 -3.41 11.05
CA LYS A 154 8.46 -3.60 11.66
C LYS A 154 9.46 -2.52 11.23
N ASN A 155 9.47 -2.16 9.94
CA ASN A 155 10.36 -1.11 9.43
C ASN A 155 10.01 0.26 10.01
N ALA A 156 8.72 0.63 10.02
CA ALA A 156 8.25 1.87 10.60
C ALA A 156 8.55 2.00 12.09
N LEU A 157 8.37 0.93 12.88
CA LEU A 157 8.70 0.91 14.30
C LEU A 157 10.20 1.11 14.56
N ASN A 158 11.06 0.52 13.72
CA ASN A 158 12.50 0.76 13.80
C ASN A 158 12.87 2.21 13.47
N GLU A 159 12.13 2.85 12.57
CA GLU A 159 12.35 4.25 12.22
C GLU A 159 11.86 5.21 13.31
N ILE A 160 10.71 4.94 13.93
CA ILE A 160 10.19 5.72 15.05
C ILE A 160 11.19 5.78 16.21
N LYS A 161 11.85 4.66 16.52
CA LYS A 161 12.87 4.57 17.59
C LYS A 161 14.11 5.44 17.36
N LYS A 162 14.37 5.88 16.13
CA LYS A 162 15.53 6.72 15.80
C LYS A 162 15.25 8.22 15.91
N LEU A 163 13.97 8.61 16.05
CA LEU A 163 13.50 10.00 16.05
C LEU A 163 13.18 10.49 17.45
#